data_AF-A0A4Q3C2U3-F1
#
_entry.id   AF-A0A4Q3C2U3-F1
#
_cell.length_a   1.000
_cell.length_b   1.000
_cell.length_c   1.000
_cell.angle_alpha   90.00
_cell.angle_beta   90.00
_cell.angle_gamma   90.00
#
_symmetry.space_group_name_H-M   'P 1'
#
loop_
_entity.id
_entity.type
_entity.pdbx_description
1 polymer ?
#
loop_
_entity_poly.entity_id
_entity_poly.type
_entity_poly.pdbx_seq_one_letter_code
_entity_poly.pdbx_strand_id
1 'polypeptide(L)'
;MIATGRAPTGGVSLIGLGRTPGTLFYLTPAPVSGSRRLLEQPLGGGTAVEILSHEPISGYHVDQPSKLLIGYVREGDVPEDHFFDPRREKVMAAARKAFPGLSV
;
A
#
# COMPACT_ATOMS: atom_id res chain seq x y z
N MET A 1 15.78 1.78 13.05
CA MET A 1 16.39 2.34 11.83
C MET A 1 15.95 1.46 10.66
N ILE A 2 15.17 1.97 9.70
CA ILE A 2 14.91 1.24 8.45
C ILE A 2 15.97 1.72 7.45
N ALA A 3 16.81 0.80 6.98
CA ALA A 3 17.82 1.09 5.98
C ALA A 3 17.13 1.31 4.62
N THR A 4 17.19 2.51 4.09
CA THR A 4 16.85 2.78 2.69
C THR A 4 18.00 2.30 1.81
N GLY A 5 17.82 1.17 1.13
CA GLY A 5 18.77 0.69 0.12
C GLY A 5 18.23 0.98 -1.28
N ARG A 6 18.85 1.90 -2.02
CA ARG A 6 18.67 1.98 -3.47
C ARG A 6 19.52 0.86 -4.09
N ALA A 7 18.88 -0.15 -4.66
CA ALA A 7 19.57 -1.15 -5.45
C ALA A 7 20.24 -0.46 -6.66
N PRO A 8 21.49 -0.81 -7.04
CA PRO A 8 22.20 -0.21 -8.18
C PRO A 8 21.46 -0.30 -9.52
N THR A 9 20.46 -1.19 -9.62
CA THR A 9 19.64 -1.42 -10.82
C THR A 9 18.37 -0.57 -10.89
N GLY A 10 18.12 0.32 -9.92
CA GLY A 10 17.02 1.28 -9.97
C GLY A 10 15.59 0.69 -9.94
N GLY A 11 15.45 -0.63 -9.80
CA GLY A 11 14.15 -1.28 -9.86
C GLY A 11 13.40 -1.28 -8.53
N VAL A 12 14.02 -1.74 -7.46
CA VAL A 12 13.30 -2.01 -6.22
C VAL A 12 13.25 -0.79 -5.30
N SER A 13 12.05 -0.38 -4.89
CA SER A 13 11.83 0.67 -3.89
C SER A 13 11.11 0.07 -2.67
N LEU A 14 11.83 -0.10 -1.56
CA LEU A 14 11.22 -0.47 -0.28
C LEU A 14 10.32 0.67 0.22
N ILE A 15 9.06 0.36 0.56
CA ILE A 15 8.11 1.37 1.06
C ILE A 15 7.98 1.27 2.58
N GLY A 16 7.82 0.07 3.14
CA GLY A 16 7.65 -0.09 4.58
C GLY A 16 7.33 -1.52 5.01
N LEU A 17 6.75 -1.66 6.22
CA LEU A 17 6.23 -2.93 6.71
C LEU A 17 4.89 -3.25 6.06
N GLY A 18 4.64 -4.53 5.78
CA GLY A 18 3.45 -4.98 5.08
C GLY A 18 2.18 -4.91 5.93
N ARG A 19 1.15 -5.61 5.47
CA ARG A 19 -0.18 -5.67 6.11
C ARG A 19 -0.18 -6.51 7.36
N THR A 20 0.80 -7.41 7.46
CA THR A 20 0.94 -8.35 8.58
C THR A 20 2.31 -8.19 9.26
N PRO A 21 2.40 -8.32 10.59
CA PRO A 21 3.68 -8.30 11.29
C PRO A 21 4.67 -9.31 10.69
N GLY A 22 5.92 -8.91 10.51
CA GLY A 22 6.94 -9.79 9.94
C GLY A 22 6.97 -9.82 8.41
N THR A 23 6.29 -8.89 7.73
CA THR A 23 6.37 -8.70 6.28
C THR A 23 6.86 -7.29 5.94
N LEU A 24 7.45 -7.14 4.75
CA LEU A 24 7.74 -5.85 4.14
C LEU A 24 6.97 -5.72 2.82
N PHE A 25 6.77 -4.50 2.35
CA PHE A 25 6.24 -4.27 1.01
C PHE A 25 7.10 -3.28 0.21
N TYR A 26 7.19 -3.54 -1.08
CA TYR A 26 8.08 -2.82 -1.99
C TYR A 26 7.52 -2.74 -3.40
N LEU A 27 7.93 -1.71 -4.12
CA LEU A 27 7.67 -1.58 -5.55
C LEU A 27 8.83 -2.19 -6.35
N THR A 28 8.50 -2.89 -7.42
CA THR A 28 9.48 -3.37 -8.42
C THR A 28 8.93 -3.15 -9.83
N PRO A 29 9.77 -2.92 -10.86
CA PRO A 29 9.33 -2.89 -12.24
C PRO A 29 8.58 -4.16 -12.61
N ALA A 30 7.48 -3.97 -13.33
CA ALA A 30 6.87 -5.04 -14.09
C ALA A 30 7.80 -5.41 -15.26
N PRO A 31 7.94 -6.70 -15.59
CA PRO A 31 8.90 -7.14 -16.61
C PRO A 31 8.61 -6.64 -18.03
N VAL A 32 7.35 -6.25 -18.34
CA VAL A 32 6.90 -6.04 -19.73
C VAL A 32 6.23 -4.67 -19.96
N SER A 33 5.62 -4.06 -18.94
CA SER A 33 4.72 -2.90 -19.11
C SER A 33 5.31 -1.56 -18.67
N GLY A 34 6.51 -1.53 -18.07
CA GLY A 34 7.05 -0.32 -17.45
C GLY A 34 6.29 0.18 -16.20
N SER A 35 5.16 -0.46 -15.85
CA SER A 35 4.44 -0.22 -14.60
C SER A 35 5.22 -0.80 -13.42
N ARG A 36 4.85 -0.41 -12.19
CA ARG A 36 5.42 -0.98 -10.96
C ARG A 36 4.44 -1.97 -10.35
N ARG A 37 4.97 -3.07 -9.83
CA ARG A 37 4.24 -4.08 -9.05
C ARG A 37 4.52 -3.84 -7.58
N LEU A 38 3.47 -3.87 -6.77
CA LEU A 38 3.58 -3.80 -5.32
C LEU A 38 3.60 -5.22 -4.75
N LEU A 39 4.70 -5.60 -4.13
CA LEU A 39 4.90 -6.94 -3.59
C LEU A 39 5.00 -6.87 -2.07
N GLU A 40 4.41 -7.84 -1.39
CA GLU A 40 4.56 -8.10 0.04
C GLU A 40 5.38 -9.39 0.25
N GLN A 41 6.43 -9.32 1.06
CA GLN A 41 7.41 -10.38 1.26
C GLN A 41 7.56 -10.67 2.77
N PRO A 42 7.42 -11.94 3.20
CA PRO A 42 7.79 -12.34 4.55
C PRO A 42 9.28 -12.13 4.85
N LEU A 43 9.59 -11.51 5.99
CA LEU A 43 10.96 -11.28 6.44
C LEU A 43 11.69 -12.58 6.80
N GLY A 44 10.95 -13.60 7.22
CA GLY A 44 11.47 -14.94 7.47
C GLY A 44 11.83 -15.73 6.21
N GLY A 45 11.68 -15.13 5.03
CA GLY A 45 11.76 -15.82 3.74
C GLY A 45 10.43 -16.45 3.32
N GLY A 46 10.28 -16.71 2.02
CA GLY A 46 9.05 -17.23 1.44
C GLY A 46 8.79 -16.65 0.04
N THR A 47 7.57 -16.86 -0.44
CA THR A 47 7.11 -16.32 -1.72
C THR A 47 6.51 -14.94 -1.51
N ALA A 48 7.03 -13.94 -2.24
CA ALA A 48 6.40 -12.63 -2.30
C ALA A 48 5.04 -12.73 -3.01
N VAL A 49 4.04 -12.06 -2.46
CA VAL A 49 2.70 -11.96 -3.06
C VAL A 49 2.49 -10.57 -3.61
N GLU A 50 1.90 -10.48 -4.80
CA GLU A 50 1.49 -9.19 -5.34
C GLU A 50 0.21 -8.74 -4.66
N ILE A 51 0.20 -7.46 -4.27
CA ILE A 51 -0.92 -6.81 -3.61
C ILE A 51 -1.35 -5.62 -4.45
N LEU A 52 -2.65 -5.33 -4.48
CA LEU A 52 -3.20 -4.15 -5.15
C LEU A 52 -2.82 -4.03 -6.64
N SER A 53 -2.67 -5.16 -7.34
CA SER A 53 -2.18 -5.26 -8.74
C SER A 53 -2.99 -4.50 -9.79
N HIS A 54 -4.19 -4.04 -9.43
CA HIS A 54 -5.12 -3.34 -10.31
C HIS A 54 -5.61 -2.01 -9.72
N GLU A 55 -5.02 -1.59 -8.61
CA GLU A 55 -5.42 -0.36 -7.95
C GLU A 55 -4.50 0.78 -8.42
N PRO A 56 -5.05 1.89 -8.94
CA PRO A 56 -4.27 3.09 -9.16
C PRO A 56 -4.03 3.74 -7.80
N ILE A 57 -2.80 3.66 -7.29
CA ILE A 57 -2.46 4.08 -5.92
C ILE A 57 -1.68 5.39 -5.95
N SER A 58 -2.19 6.41 -5.26
CA SER A 58 -1.50 7.69 -5.06
C SER A 58 -0.83 7.81 -3.69
N GLY A 59 -1.20 6.95 -2.72
CA GLY A 59 -0.66 7.00 -1.36
C GLY A 59 -0.93 5.74 -0.53
N TYR A 60 -0.26 5.66 0.62
CA TYR A 60 -0.35 4.53 1.55
C TYR A 60 -0.72 5.02 2.95
N HIS A 61 -1.63 4.33 3.62
CA HIS A 61 -1.97 4.56 5.02
C HIS A 61 -1.15 3.63 5.90
N VAL A 62 -0.36 4.22 6.80
CA VAL A 62 0.50 3.49 7.73
C VAL A 62 0.08 3.79 9.16
N ASP A 63 -0.15 2.75 9.94
CA ASP A 63 -0.43 2.89 11.36
C ASP A 63 0.83 3.36 12.11
N GLN A 64 0.77 4.49 12.82
CA GLN A 64 1.96 5.03 13.43
C GLN A 64 2.59 4.15 14.54
N PRO A 65 1.82 3.51 15.43
CA PRO A 65 2.38 2.63 16.45
C PRO A 65 3.03 1.37 15.86
N SER A 66 2.33 0.64 14.99
CA SER A 66 2.81 -0.64 14.46
C SER A 66 3.69 -0.51 13.22
N LYS A 67 3.65 0.65 12.54
CA LYS A 67 4.26 0.91 11.23
C LYS A 67 3.75 0.00 10.10
N LEU A 68 2.67 -0.74 10.34
CA LEU A 68 2.06 -1.61 9.34
C LEU A 68 1.24 -0.81 8.32
N LEU A 69 1.24 -1.32 7.09
CA LEU A 69 0.34 -0.83 6.05
C LEU A 69 -1.10 -1.22 6.41
N ILE A 70 -1.96 -0.22 6.60
CA ILE A 70 -3.37 -0.43 6.99
C ILE A 70 -4.36 -0.06 5.88
N GLY A 71 -3.89 0.55 4.80
CA GLY A 71 -4.74 1.01 3.72
C GLY A 71 -3.96 1.72 2.63
N TYR A 72 -4.69 2.25 1.66
CA TYR A 72 -4.15 2.98 0.51
C TYR A 72 -5.12 4.07 0.06
N VAL A 73 -4.59 5.01 -0.70
CA VAL A 73 -5.39 6.03 -1.40
C VAL A 73 -5.53 5.59 -2.85
N ARG A 74 -6.77 5.34 -3.28
CA ARG A 74 -7.07 5.11 -4.69
C ARG A 74 -7.11 6.44 -5.42
N GLU A 75 -6.39 6.52 -6.52
CA GLU A 75 -6.38 7.66 -7.44
C GLU A 75 -7.66 7.70 -8.28
N GLY A 76 -8.14 8.91 -8.54
CA GLY A 76 -9.34 9.21 -9.32
C GLY A 76 -9.63 10.71 -9.27
N ASP A 77 -10.74 11.14 -9.88
CA ASP A 77 -11.16 12.56 -9.85
C ASP A 77 -11.34 13.09 -8.42
N VAL A 78 -11.80 12.21 -7.53
CA VAL A 78 -11.78 12.40 -6.08
C VAL A 78 -11.01 11.23 -5.49
N PRO A 79 -9.84 11.45 -4.85
CA PRO A 79 -9.10 10.38 -4.19
C PRO A 79 -9.93 9.70 -3.10
N GLU A 80 -9.84 8.38 -3.02
CA GLU A 80 -10.61 7.58 -2.05
C GLU A 80 -9.72 6.81 -1.09
N ASP A 81 -9.96 7.00 0.20
CA ASP A 81 -9.30 6.23 1.25
C ASP A 81 -9.94 4.84 1.42
N HIS A 82 -9.09 3.82 1.34
CA HIS A 82 -9.44 2.42 1.55
C HIS A 82 -8.60 1.77 2.65
N PHE A 83 -9.25 1.01 3.52
CA PHE A 83 -8.64 0.30 4.63
C PHE A 83 -8.81 -1.21 4.50
N PHE A 84 -7.79 -1.97 4.92
CA PHE A 84 -7.87 -3.44 4.92
C PHE A 84 -8.71 -4.00 6.07
N ASP A 85 -8.82 -3.25 7.17
CA ASP A 85 -9.72 -3.60 8.27
C ASP A 85 -11.18 -3.31 7.86
N PRO A 86 -12.06 -4.33 7.81
CA PRO A 86 -13.43 -4.15 7.33
C PRO A 86 -14.27 -3.19 8.17
N ARG A 87 -13.92 -3.00 9.45
CA ARG A 87 -14.63 -2.07 10.33
C ARG A 87 -14.23 -0.63 9.98
N ARG A 88 -12.94 -0.37 9.79
CA ARG A 88 -12.45 0.95 9.33
C ARG A 88 -12.98 1.28 7.94
N GLU A 89 -12.99 0.31 7.02
CA GLU A 89 -13.57 0.52 5.67
C GLU A 89 -15.04 0.89 5.72
N LYS A 90 -15.84 0.21 6.57
CA LYS A 90 -17.26 0.54 6.75
C LYS A 90 -17.47 1.95 7.30
N VAL A 91 -16.64 2.38 8.25
CA VAL A 91 -16.70 3.74 8.80
C VAL A 91 -16.35 4.76 7.72
N MET A 92 -15.30 4.50 6.93
CA MET A 92 -14.90 5.40 5.85
C MET A 92 -15.97 5.49 4.75
N ALA A 93 -16.56 4.36 4.36
CA ALA A 93 -17.68 4.32 3.41
C ALA A 93 -18.90 5.10 3.92
N ALA A 94 -19.22 5.01 5.23
CA ALA A 94 -20.29 5.78 5.83
C ALA A 94 -19.99 7.28 5.86
N ALA A 95 -18.74 7.67 6.16
CA ALA A 95 -18.29 9.07 6.13
C ALA A 95 -18.41 9.67 4.73
N ARG A 96 -17.91 8.96 3.70
CA ARG A 96 -18.06 9.36 2.29
C ARG A 96 -19.53 9.57 1.89
N LYS A 97 -20.42 8.69 2.34
CA LYS A 97 -21.87 8.82 2.09
C LYS A 97 -22.48 10.04 2.80
N ALA A 98 -22.04 10.34 4.02
CA ALA A 98 -22.55 11.46 4.81
C ALA A 98 -22.06 12.82 4.32
N PHE A 99 -20.89 12.88 3.70
CA PHE A 99 -20.22 14.11 3.27
C PHE A 99 -19.79 14.05 1.80
N PRO A 100 -20.73 13.97 0.85
CA PRO A 100 -20.38 13.90 -0.57
C PRO A 100 -19.66 15.18 -1.01
N GLY A 101 -18.49 15.04 -1.65
CA GLY A 101 -17.69 16.15 -2.19
C GLY A 101 -16.61 16.70 -1.25
N LEU A 102 -16.47 16.16 -0.04
CA LEU A 102 -15.28 16.39 0.79
C LEU A 102 -14.30 15.23 0.60
N SER A 103 -13.00 15.54 0.56
CA SER A 103 -11.96 14.53 0.68
C SER A 103 -11.90 14.10 2.14
N VAL A 104 -12.33 12.86 2.41
CA VAL A 104 -12.40 12.25 3.75
C VAL A 104 -11.65 10.94 3.76
#